data_AF-C7NZT7-F1
#
_entry.id   AF-C7NZT7-F1
#
_cell.length_a   1.000
_cell.length_b   1.000
_cell.length_c   1.000
_cell.angle_alpha   90.00
_cell.angle_beta   90.00
_cell.angle_gamma   90.00
#
_symmetry.space_group_name_H-M   'P 1'
#
loop_
_entity.id
_entity.type
_entity.pdbx_description
1 polymer ?
#
loop_
_entity_poly.entity_id
_entity_poly.type
_entity_poly.pdbx_seq_one_letter_code
_entity_poly.pdbx_strand_id
1 'polypeptide(L)'
;MSAVEEWVSMLEAAGALTPDAVDRIVSVHGDRGQQAIEAVGEQRVKEYRDFTVVVGHDDEYVVEDGGCTCADSEYNLDATDPDELCWHAIAVRIARAIDATDEHDMWYSDVRDFL
;
A
#
# COMPACT_ATOMS: atom_id res chain seq x y z
N MET A 1 -16.07 10.28 -6.66
CA MET A 1 -14.75 9.78 -7.06
C MET A 1 -13.76 10.44 -6.13
N SER A 2 -13.17 9.69 -5.21
CA SER A 2 -12.16 10.20 -4.29
C SER A 2 -10.83 10.43 -5.02
N ALA A 3 -9.90 11.15 -4.42
CA ALA A 3 -8.56 11.32 -4.99
C ALA A 3 -7.86 9.96 -5.16
N VAL A 4 -8.09 9.02 -4.23
CA VAL A 4 -7.60 7.64 -4.30
C VAL A 4 -8.15 6.89 -5.51
N GLU A 5 -9.46 6.92 -5.73
CA GLU A 5 -10.08 6.26 -6.89
C GLU A 5 -9.53 6.80 -8.22
N GLU A 6 -9.24 8.10 -8.28
CA GLU A 6 -8.66 8.75 -9.46
C GLU A 6 -7.26 8.21 -9.78
N TRP A 7 -6.31 8.26 -8.84
CA TRP A 7 -4.95 7.82 -9.14
C TRP A 7 -4.83 6.30 -9.28
N VAL A 8 -5.67 5.50 -8.61
CA VAL A 8 -5.76 4.05 -8.87
C VAL A 8 -6.16 3.79 -10.32
N SER A 9 -7.19 4.49 -10.81
CA SER A 9 -7.63 4.34 -12.20
C SER A 9 -6.53 4.72 -13.21
N MET A 10 -5.70 5.73 -12.89
CA MET A 10 -4.54 6.11 -13.72
C MET A 10 -3.50 4.99 -13.79
N LEU A 11 -3.22 4.35 -12.65
CA LEU A 11 -2.27 3.23 -12.57
C LEU A 11 -2.80 2.00 -13.31
N GLU A 12 -4.05 1.60 -13.08
CA GLU A 12 -4.67 0.45 -13.75
C GLU A 12 -4.70 0.63 -15.27
N ALA A 13 -5.01 1.85 -15.75
CA ALA A 13 -5.01 2.15 -17.18
C ALA A 13 -3.61 2.07 -17.80
N ALA A 14 -2.57 2.40 -17.04
CA ALA A 14 -1.18 2.40 -17.51
C ALA A 14 -0.47 1.05 -17.29
N GLY A 15 -0.88 0.26 -16.29
CA GLY A 15 -0.19 -0.93 -15.81
C GLY A 15 1.19 -0.64 -15.20
N ALA A 16 1.48 0.60 -14.81
CA ALA A 16 2.77 1.02 -14.26
C ALA A 16 2.67 2.36 -13.53
N LEU A 17 3.66 2.66 -12.67
CA LEU A 17 3.87 3.99 -12.11
C LEU A 17 4.32 4.96 -13.22
N THR A 18 3.43 5.87 -13.60
CA THR A 18 3.73 6.97 -14.53
C THR A 18 4.12 8.23 -13.77
N PRO A 19 4.86 9.18 -14.39
CA PRO A 19 5.16 10.47 -13.76
C PRO A 19 3.92 11.21 -13.27
N ASP A 20 2.85 11.24 -14.09
CA ASP A 20 1.59 11.90 -13.73
C ASP A 20 0.91 11.23 -12.51
N ALA A 21 0.93 9.89 -12.44
CA ALA A 21 0.39 9.18 -11.29
C ALA A 21 1.23 9.40 -10.02
N VAL A 22 2.56 9.41 -10.14
CA VAL A 22 3.48 9.73 -9.05
C VAL A 22 3.21 11.13 -8.51
N ASP A 23 3.15 12.13 -9.38
CA ASP A 23 2.87 13.52 -9.00
C ASP A 23 1.50 13.62 -8.31
N ARG A 24 0.49 12.92 -8.83
CA ARG A 24 -0.84 12.89 -8.20
C ARG A 24 -0.79 12.28 -6.80
N ILE A 25 -0.19 11.10 -6.64
CA ILE A 25 -0.09 10.39 -5.35
C ILE A 25 0.63 11.27 -4.30
N VAL A 26 1.77 11.86 -4.68
CA VAL A 26 2.54 12.73 -3.79
C VAL A 26 1.78 14.02 -3.46
N SER A 27 1.05 14.59 -4.42
CA SER A 27 0.24 15.79 -4.17
C SER A 27 -0.89 15.56 -3.16
N VAL A 28 -1.46 14.34 -3.12
CA VAL A 28 -2.56 13.98 -2.22
C VAL A 28 -2.03 13.60 -0.85
N HIS A 29 -1.01 12.74 -0.80
CA HIS A 29 -0.59 12.07 0.43
C HIS A 29 0.74 12.57 1.01
N GLY A 30 1.42 13.51 0.34
CA GLY A 30 2.70 14.07 0.78
C GLY A 30 3.77 13.01 1.01
N ASP A 31 4.41 13.05 2.18
CA ASP A 31 5.48 12.11 2.55
C ASP A 31 5.00 10.65 2.60
N ARG A 32 3.74 10.41 2.98
CA ARG A 32 3.15 9.06 2.95
C ARG A 32 3.09 8.50 1.53
N GLY A 33 2.81 9.37 0.55
CA GLY A 33 2.81 9.00 -0.86
C GLY A 33 4.22 8.64 -1.36
N GLN A 34 5.22 9.43 -0.99
CA GLN A 34 6.62 9.15 -1.36
C GLN A 34 7.11 7.81 -0.79
N GLN A 35 6.88 7.56 0.51
CA GLN A 35 7.26 6.31 1.17
C GLN A 35 6.58 5.09 0.54
N ALA A 36 5.32 5.22 0.14
CA ALA A 36 4.58 4.16 -0.53
C ALA A 36 5.20 3.78 -1.88
N ILE A 37 5.57 4.77 -2.69
CA ILE A 37 6.21 4.54 -4.00
C ILE A 37 7.57 3.88 -3.82
N GLU A 38 8.38 4.33 -2.85
CA GLU A 38 9.66 3.70 -2.51
C GLU A 38 9.47 2.23 -2.13
N ALA A 39 8.48 1.94 -1.28
CA ALA A 39 8.18 0.57 -0.84
C ALA A 39 7.81 -0.37 -2.00
N VAL A 40 7.04 0.12 -2.96
CA VAL A 40 6.69 -0.64 -4.17
C VAL A 40 7.94 -0.88 -5.02
N GLY A 41 8.77 0.14 -5.23
CA GLY A 41 10.03 0.01 -5.96
C GLY A 41 11.03 -0.96 -5.31
N GLU A 42 10.99 -1.09 -3.99
CA GLU A 42 11.80 -2.01 -3.18
C GLU A 42 11.14 -3.39 -2.98
N GLN A 43 10.00 -3.65 -3.63
CA GLN A 43 9.25 -4.92 -3.53
C GLN A 43 8.89 -5.30 -2.08
N ARG A 44 8.55 -4.31 -1.25
CA ARG A 44 8.20 -4.50 0.18
C ARG A 44 6.74 -4.87 0.41
N VAL A 45 5.93 -4.97 -0.64
CA VAL A 45 4.52 -5.37 -0.57
C VAL A 45 4.40 -6.86 -0.87
N LYS A 46 4.10 -7.65 0.16
CA LYS A 46 4.02 -9.12 0.13
C LYS A 46 2.57 -9.56 0.14
N GLU A 47 2.13 -10.26 -0.89
CA GLU A 47 0.76 -10.76 -0.96
C GLU A 47 0.69 -12.23 -0.53
N TYR A 48 -0.09 -12.49 0.51
CA TYR A 48 -0.46 -13.81 0.98
C TYR A 48 -1.89 -14.11 0.57
N ARG A 49 -2.33 -15.36 0.72
CA ARG A 49 -3.67 -15.80 0.29
C ARG A 49 -4.83 -15.09 1.00
N ASP A 50 -4.60 -14.64 2.22
CA ASP A 50 -5.59 -14.04 3.11
C ASP A 50 -5.38 -12.54 3.33
N PHE A 51 -4.14 -12.04 3.25
CA PHE A 51 -3.86 -10.62 3.48
C PHE A 51 -2.58 -10.15 2.77
N THR A 52 -2.37 -8.84 2.78
CA THR A 52 -1.13 -8.24 2.30
C THR A 52 -0.29 -7.76 3.48
N VAL A 53 1.00 -8.07 3.49
CA VAL A 53 1.97 -7.53 4.44
C VAL A 53 2.81 -6.49 3.74
N VAL A 54 3.00 -5.34 4.38
CA VAL A 54 3.98 -4.34 3.95
C VAL A 54 5.11 -4.32 4.95
N VAL A 55 6.33 -4.59 4.47
CA VAL A 55 7.54 -4.49 5.30
C VAL A 55 7.88 -3.02 5.49
N GLY A 56 7.70 -2.53 6.72
CA GLY A 56 8.13 -1.21 7.13
C GLY A 56 9.62 -1.17 7.47
N HIS A 57 10.10 -0.02 7.94
CA HIS A 57 11.48 0.10 8.40
C HIS A 57 11.74 -0.62 9.72
N ASP A 58 10.74 -0.61 10.62
CA ASP A 58 10.88 -1.14 11.98
C ASP A 58 10.13 -2.46 12.20
N ASP A 59 9.05 -2.71 11.45
CA ASP A 59 8.16 -3.86 11.64
C ASP A 59 7.40 -4.22 10.35
N GLU A 60 6.65 -5.33 10.38
CA GLU A 60 5.72 -5.78 9.35
C GLU A 60 4.30 -5.34 9.67
N TYR A 61 3.58 -4.83 8.65
CA TYR A 61 2.23 -4.32 8.83
C TYR A 61 1.24 -5.05 7.95
N VAL A 62 0.16 -5.55 8.56
CA VAL A 62 -0.92 -6.23 7.85
C VAL A 62 -1.88 -5.18 7.32
N VAL A 63 -2.19 -5.29 6.03
CA VAL A 63 -3.14 -4.45 5.30
C VAL A 63 -4.26 -5.34 4.76
N GLU A 64 -5.49 -5.06 5.21
CA GLU A 64 -6.70 -5.81 4.87
C GLU A 64 -7.88 -4.83 4.75
N ASP A 65 -8.75 -5.04 3.75
CA ASP A 65 -9.96 -4.23 3.51
C ASP A 65 -9.71 -2.70 3.52
N GLY A 66 -8.51 -2.29 3.08
CA GLY A 66 -8.10 -0.89 3.02
C GLY A 66 -7.58 -0.30 4.34
N GLY A 67 -7.69 -1.02 5.46
CA GLY A 67 -7.12 -0.68 6.76
C GLY A 67 -5.71 -1.24 6.96
N CYS A 68 -5.01 -0.74 7.98
CA CYS A 68 -3.65 -1.16 8.32
C CYS A 68 -3.47 -1.25 9.84
N THR A 69 -2.64 -2.18 10.30
CA THR A 69 -2.31 -2.34 11.73
C THR A 69 -1.28 -1.34 12.27
N CYS A 70 -0.85 -0.34 11.48
CA CYS A 70 0.14 0.63 11.92
C CYS A 70 -0.46 1.73 12.81
N ALA A 71 0.36 2.29 13.70
CA ALA A 71 -0.02 3.38 14.60
C ALA A 71 -0.52 4.63 13.86
N ASP A 72 0.00 4.92 12.66
CA ASP A 72 -0.47 6.05 11.86
C ASP A 72 -1.93 5.87 11.44
N SER A 73 -2.31 4.65 11.03
CA SER A 73 -3.69 4.32 10.70
C SER A 73 -4.60 4.33 11.92
N GLU A 74 -4.10 3.92 13.09
CA GLU A 74 -4.90 3.83 14.31
C GLU A 74 -5.17 5.20 14.94
N TYR A 75 -4.20 6.12 14.88
CA TYR A 75 -4.25 7.34 15.70
C TYR A 75 -4.31 8.64 14.90
N ASN A 76 -3.91 8.65 13.62
CA ASN A 76 -3.69 9.90 12.89
C ASN A 76 -4.57 10.07 11.63
N LEU A 77 -5.41 9.09 11.29
CA LEU A 77 -6.25 9.12 10.09
C LEU A 77 -7.72 9.02 10.44
N ASP A 78 -8.55 9.77 9.71
CA ASP A 78 -9.99 9.62 9.73
C ASP A 78 -10.40 8.40 8.90
N ALA A 79 -10.76 7.30 9.57
CA ALA A 79 -11.23 6.08 8.91
C ALA A 79 -12.50 6.27 8.05
N THR A 80 -13.18 7.42 8.16
CA THR A 80 -14.35 7.76 7.33
C THR A 80 -14.00 8.59 6.09
N ASP A 81 -12.79 9.13 6.01
CA ASP A 81 -12.29 9.82 4.81
C ASP A 81 -11.55 8.83 3.89
N PRO A 82 -12.08 8.56 2.68
CA PRO A 82 -11.46 7.59 1.76
C PRO A 82 -10.10 8.03 1.22
N ASP A 83 -9.73 9.31 1.35
CA ASP A 83 -8.45 9.85 0.89
C ASP A 83 -7.39 9.88 2.01
N GLU A 84 -7.76 9.63 3.26
CA GLU A 84 -6.84 9.53 4.39
C GLU A 84 -6.31 8.10 4.58
N LEU A 85 -5.16 7.84 3.97
CA LEU A 85 -4.49 6.54 4.01
C LEU A 85 -3.07 6.63 4.60
N CYS A 86 -2.68 5.62 5.36
CA CYS A 86 -1.29 5.45 5.78
C CYS A 86 -0.44 5.00 4.59
N TRP A 87 0.88 5.19 4.66
CA TRP A 87 1.75 4.85 3.53
C TRP A 87 1.69 3.35 3.15
N HIS A 88 1.49 2.44 4.11
CA HIS A 88 1.32 1.01 3.82
C HIS A 88 0.08 0.74 2.96
N ALA A 89 -1.05 1.35 3.33
CA ALA A 89 -2.32 1.20 2.62
C ALA A 89 -2.26 1.80 1.21
N ILE A 90 -1.48 2.87 1.03
CA ILE A 90 -1.18 3.45 -0.29
C ILE A 90 -0.31 2.48 -1.10
N ALA A 91 0.76 1.92 -0.51
CA ALA A 91 1.68 1.00 -1.18
C ALA A 91 0.96 -0.25 -1.73
N VAL A 92 0.06 -0.85 -0.94
CA VAL A 92 -0.74 -2.00 -1.38
C VAL A 92 -1.61 -1.65 -2.58
N ARG A 93 -2.29 -0.50 -2.55
CA ARG A 93 -3.13 -0.05 -3.66
C ARG A 93 -2.31 0.21 -4.94
N ILE A 94 -1.14 0.83 -4.82
CA ILE A 94 -0.22 1.03 -5.95
C ILE A 94 0.20 -0.34 -6.50
N ALA A 95 0.77 -1.22 -5.66
CA ALA A 95 1.30 -2.51 -6.08
C ALA A 95 0.24 -3.36 -6.79
N ARG A 96 -0.98 -3.43 -6.24
CA ARG A 96 -2.09 -4.16 -6.86
C ARG A 96 -2.52 -3.56 -8.20
N ALA A 97 -2.61 -2.23 -8.28
CA ALA A 97 -3.04 -1.56 -9.52
C ALA A 97 -2.07 -1.77 -10.68
N ILE A 98 -0.80 -2.08 -10.41
CA ILE A 98 0.24 -2.30 -11.42
C ILE A 98 0.78 -3.73 -11.45
N ASP A 99 0.13 -4.67 -10.76
CA ASP A 99 0.53 -6.09 -10.68
C ASP A 99 1.99 -6.29 -10.20
N ALA A 100 2.39 -5.55 -9.16
CA ALA A 100 3.74 -5.53 -8.60
C ALA A 100 3.79 -6.00 -7.13
N THR A 101 2.84 -6.83 -6.70
CA THR A 101 2.94 -7.54 -5.41
C THR A 101 3.98 -8.66 -5.51
N ASP A 102 4.73 -8.91 -4.43
CA ASP A 102 5.56 -10.10 -4.33
C ASP A 102 4.69 -11.23 -3.77
N GLU A 103 4.25 -12.12 -4.65
CA GLU A 103 3.32 -13.21 -4.34
C GLU A 103 4.02 -14.32 -3.54
N HIS A 104 3.52 -14.57 -2.34
CA HIS A 104 3.93 -15.70 -1.52
C HIS A 104 2.78 -16.72 -1.45
N ASP A 105 2.93 -17.85 -2.15
CA ASP A 105 1.95 -18.95 -2.14
C ASP A 105 2.04 -19.80 -0.85
N MET A 106 1.97 -19.14 0.31
CA MET A 106 2.02 -19.72 1.65
C MET A 106 1.06 -18.95 2.57
N TRP A 107 0.62 -19.56 3.66
CA TRP A 107 -0.08 -18.81 4.71
C TRP A 107 0.94 -18.17 5.62
N TYR A 108 0.77 -16.91 6.03
CA TYR A 108 1.71 -16.27 6.95
C TYR A 108 1.84 -17.03 8.28
N SER A 109 0.78 -17.74 8.72
CA SER A 109 0.83 -18.64 9.88
C SER A 109 1.89 -19.75 9.75
N ASP A 110 2.27 -20.12 8.53
CA ASP A 110 3.30 -21.12 8.26
C ASP A 110 4.73 -20.51 8.31
N VAL A 111 4.83 -19.17 8.30
CA VAL A 111 6.11 -18.42 8.25
C VAL A 111 6.41 -17.71 9.58
N ARG A 112 5.38 -17.34 10.35
CA ARG A 112 5.52 -16.59 11.60
C ARG A 112 6.24 -17.36 12.71
N ASP A 113 6.33 -18.69 12.61
CA ASP A 113 7.11 -19.53 13.54
C ASP A 113 8.64 -19.39 13.37
N PHE A 114 9.12 -18.59 12.41
CA PHE A 114 10.55 -18.40 12.12
C PHE A 114 11.15 -17.04 12.51
N LEU A 115 10.41 -16.16 13.18
CA LEU A 115 10.91 -14.84 13.65
C LEU A 115 11.04 -14.77 15.19
#